data_AF-A0A8X6GM35-F1
#
_entry.id   AF-A0A8X6GM35-F1
#
_cell.length_a   1.000
_cell.length_b   1.000
_cell.length_c   1.000
_cell.angle_alpha   90.00
_cell.angle_beta   90.00
_cell.angle_gamma   90.00
#
_symmetry.space_group_name_H-M   'P 1'
#
loop_
_entity.id
_entity.type
_entity.pdbx_description
1 polymer ?
#
loop_
_entity_poly.entity_id
_entity_poly.type
_entity_poly.pdbx_seq_one_letter_code
_entity_poly.pdbx_strand_id
1 'polypeptide(L)'
;MSRRASSHNVSKELMLELFLQQLPTSVQTILASIKPITVEKAAEVADRILKVSTPNVSLLTNAIASSCENRIIQEIERLNRRIDDLTMRQRTSERRNNSL
;
A
#
# COMPACT_ATOMS: atom_id res chain seq x y z
N MET A 1 -39.45 23.33 1.11
CA MET A 1 -38.64 22.86 -0.03
C MET A 1 -38.87 21.36 -0.20
N SER A 2 -39.76 20.95 -1.11
CA SER A 2 -40.07 19.55 -1.34
C SER A 2 -39.13 19.00 -2.42
N ARG A 3 -38.12 18.21 -2.02
CA ARG A 3 -37.30 17.45 -2.97
C ARG A 3 -38.17 16.32 -3.51
N ARG A 4 -38.79 16.55 -4.67
CA ARG A 4 -39.38 15.48 -5.47
C ARG A 4 -38.23 14.61 -5.97
N ALA A 5 -37.96 13.50 -5.28
CA ALA A 5 -37.28 12.38 -5.91
C ALA A 5 -38.30 11.74 -6.86
N SER A 6 -38.41 12.31 -8.06
CA SER A 6 -39.11 11.64 -9.16
C SER A 6 -38.44 10.28 -9.32
N SER A 7 -39.20 9.21 -9.13
CA SER A 7 -38.78 7.82 -9.30
C SER A 7 -38.43 7.57 -10.76
N HIS A 8 -37.29 8.09 -11.20
CA HIS A 8 -36.75 7.86 -12.52
C HIS A 8 -36.20 6.43 -12.49
N ASN A 9 -36.87 5.52 -13.19
CA ASN A 9 -36.32 4.20 -13.45
C ASN A 9 -34.94 4.40 -14.09
N VAL A 10 -33.89 4.12 -13.34
CA VAL A 10 -32.51 4.17 -13.85
C VAL A 10 -32.39 3.01 -14.83
N SER A 11 -31.96 3.28 -16.06
CA SER A 11 -31.77 2.22 -17.05
C SER A 11 -30.75 1.20 -16.53
N LYS A 12 -31.06 -0.10 -16.66
CA LYS A 12 -30.19 -1.20 -16.20
C LYS A 12 -28.78 -1.13 -16.81
N GLU A 13 -28.69 -0.62 -18.03
CA GLU A 13 -27.43 -0.38 -18.74
C GLU A 13 -26.59 0.72 -18.07
N LEU A 14 -27.23 1.82 -17.67
CA LEU A 14 -26.55 2.90 -16.93
C LEU A 14 -26.12 2.45 -15.52
N MET A 15 -26.93 1.62 -14.85
CA MET A 15 -26.51 1.00 -13.58
C MET A 15 -25.29 0.10 -13.76
N LEU A 16 -25.25 -0.71 -14.83
CA LEU A 16 -24.11 -1.55 -15.14
C LEU A 16 -22.86 -0.71 -15.42
N GLU A 17 -23.00 0.36 -16.21
CA GLU A 17 -21.88 1.23 -16.55
C GLU A 17 -21.30 1.94 -15.32
N LEU A 18 -22.15 2.53 -14.48
CA LEU A 18 -21.73 3.14 -13.21
C LEU A 18 -21.09 2.12 -12.27
N PHE A 19 -21.66 0.90 -12.20
CA PHE A 19 -21.11 -0.18 -11.40
C PHE A 19 -19.70 -0.58 -11.88
N LEU A 20 -19.51 -0.74 -13.18
CA LEU A 20 -18.20 -1.04 -13.76
C LEU A 20 -17.20 0.09 -13.51
N GLN A 21 -17.61 1.36 -13.65
CA GLN A 21 -16.75 2.52 -13.40
C GLN A 21 -16.22 2.61 -11.97
N GLN A 22 -16.99 2.17 -10.97
CA GLN A 22 -16.56 2.19 -9.56
C GLN A 22 -15.59 1.07 -9.20
N LEU A 23 -15.47 0.03 -10.03
CA LEU A 23 -14.60 -1.11 -9.74
C LEU A 23 -13.14 -0.84 -10.13
N PRO A 24 -12.16 -1.46 -9.45
CA PRO A 24 -10.77 -1.41 -9.88
C PRO A 24 -10.57 -1.95 -11.30
N THR A 25 -9.58 -1.41 -12.03
CA THR A 25 -9.29 -1.79 -13.43
C THR A 25 -9.11 -3.29 -13.61
N SER A 26 -8.48 -3.98 -12.66
CA SER A 26 -8.32 -5.43 -12.68
C SER A 26 -9.64 -6.19 -12.72
N VAL A 27 -10.63 -5.74 -11.92
CA VAL A 27 -11.97 -6.33 -11.89
C VAL A 27 -12.75 -5.97 -13.15
N GLN A 28 -12.63 -4.73 -13.64
CA GLN A 28 -13.26 -4.31 -14.90
C GLN A 28 -12.80 -5.14 -16.10
N THR A 29 -11.49 -5.40 -16.22
CA THR A 29 -10.92 -6.23 -17.30
C THR A 29 -11.49 -7.65 -17.27
N ILE A 30 -11.63 -8.25 -16.08
CA ILE A 30 -12.21 -9.58 -15.93
C ILE A 30 -13.69 -9.57 -16.30
N LEU A 31 -14.47 -8.61 -15.79
CA LEU A 31 -15.91 -8.50 -16.10
C LEU A 31 -16.16 -8.23 -17.60
N ALA A 32 -15.28 -7.47 -18.26
CA ALA A 32 -15.37 -7.21 -19.69
C ALA A 32 -15.21 -8.47 -20.56
N SER A 33 -14.47 -9.48 -20.07
CA SER A 33 -14.30 -10.77 -20.74
C SER A 33 -15.53 -11.68 -20.64
N ILE A 34 -16.40 -11.43 -19.67
CA ILE A 34 -17.61 -12.21 -19.41
C ILE A 34 -18.79 -11.44 -20.01
N LYS A 35 -19.00 -11.55 -21.33
CA LYS A 35 -20.16 -10.96 -22.02
C LYS A 35 -21.06 -12.04 -22.62
N PRO A 36 -22.40 -11.89 -22.55
CA PRO A 36 -23.16 -10.82 -21.89
C PRO A 36 -23.30 -11.02 -20.36
N ILE A 37 -23.33 -9.93 -19.58
CA ILE A 37 -23.47 -9.96 -18.12
C ILE A 37 -24.51 -8.95 -17.63
N THR A 38 -25.33 -9.36 -16.67
CA THR A 38 -26.31 -8.47 -15.99
C THR A 38 -25.67 -7.82 -14.77
N VAL A 39 -26.29 -6.75 -14.25
CA VAL A 39 -25.79 -6.02 -13.08
C VAL A 39 -25.65 -6.94 -11.87
N GLU A 40 -26.64 -7.81 -11.64
CA GLU A 40 -26.66 -8.75 -10.52
C GLU A 40 -25.50 -9.74 -10.60
N LYS A 41 -25.21 -10.24 -11.81
CA LYS A 41 -24.11 -11.18 -12.02
C LYS A 41 -22.75 -10.50 -11.96
N ALA A 42 -22.65 -9.28 -12.46
CA ALA A 42 -21.45 -8.46 -12.35
C ALA A 42 -21.11 -8.18 -10.88
N ALA A 43 -22.12 -7.88 -10.05
CA ALA A 43 -21.95 -7.70 -8.61
C ALA A 43 -21.45 -8.98 -7.93
N GLU A 44 -22.07 -10.12 -8.19
CA GLU A 44 -21.64 -11.40 -7.61
C GLU A 44 -20.20 -11.77 -8.01
N VAL A 45 -19.83 -11.57 -9.27
CA VAL A 45 -18.49 -11.88 -9.78
C VAL A 45 -17.46 -10.89 -9.23
N ALA A 46 -17.79 -9.60 -9.15
CA ALA A 46 -16.94 -8.60 -8.52
C ALA A 46 -16.66 -8.94 -7.06
N ASP A 47 -17.68 -9.29 -6.28
CA ASP A 47 -17.53 -9.69 -4.87
C ASP A 47 -16.61 -10.90 -4.73
N ARG A 48 -16.75 -11.90 -5.61
CA ARG A 48 -15.88 -13.08 -5.62
C ARG A 48 -14.44 -12.71 -5.99
N ILE A 49 -14.23 -11.86 -6.98
CA ILE A 49 -12.90 -11.39 -7.38
C ILE A 49 -12.27 -10.61 -6.25
N LEU A 50 -12.99 -9.69 -5.61
CA LEU A 50 -12.48 -8.90 -4.49
C LEU A 50 -12.11 -9.77 -3.28
N LYS A 51 -12.88 -10.85 -3.01
CA LYS A 51 -12.54 -11.83 -1.97
C LYS A 51 -11.27 -12.66 -2.28
N VAL A 52 -11.00 -12.92 -3.55
CA VAL A 52 -9.81 -13.70 -3.98
C VAL A 52 -8.60 -12.80 -4.23
N SER A 53 -8.84 -11.58 -4.70
CA SER A 53 -7.85 -10.55 -5.03
C SER A 53 -7.40 -9.76 -3.80
N THR A 54 -7.61 -10.28 -2.60
CA THR A 54 -6.83 -9.90 -1.42
C THR A 54 -5.62 -10.83 -1.24
N PRO A 55 -4.58 -10.79 -2.10
CA PRO A 55 -3.27 -11.20 -1.61
C PRO A 55 -2.77 -10.04 -0.75
N ASN A 56 -2.48 -10.30 0.52
CA ASN A 56 -1.19 -10.14 1.21
C ASN A 56 -0.19 -9.02 0.83
N VAL A 57 -0.46 -8.13 -0.12
CA VAL A 57 0.44 -7.07 -0.60
C VAL A 57 0.63 -6.02 0.50
N SER A 58 -0.43 -5.69 1.26
CA SER A 58 -0.32 -4.81 2.44
C SER A 58 0.56 -5.43 3.54
N LEU A 59 0.50 -6.76 3.72
CA LEU A 59 1.38 -7.47 4.65
C LEU A 59 2.83 -7.48 4.17
N LEU A 60 3.05 -7.70 2.87
CA LEU A 60 4.39 -7.67 2.26
C LEU A 60 5.02 -6.28 2.33
N THR A 61 4.27 -5.21 2.05
CA THR A 61 4.77 -3.83 2.17
C THR A 61 5.15 -3.50 3.60
N ASN A 62 4.37 -3.93 4.59
CA ASN A 62 4.70 -3.71 6.00
C ASN A 62 5.92 -4.53 6.45
N ALA A 63 6.07 -5.77 5.97
CA ALA A 63 7.24 -6.60 6.24
C ALA A 63 8.52 -6.01 5.62
N ILE A 64 8.44 -5.48 4.39
CA ILE A 64 9.58 -4.83 3.72
C ILE A 64 9.92 -3.49 4.40
N ALA A 65 8.91 -2.69 4.77
CA ALA A 65 9.12 -1.42 5.47
C ALA A 65 9.79 -1.63 6.83
N SER A 66 9.27 -2.55 7.65
CA SER A 66 9.87 -2.90 8.95
C SER A 66 11.27 -3.50 8.82
N SER A 67 11.54 -4.30 7.78
CA SER A 67 12.89 -4.79 7.50
C SER A 67 13.86 -3.66 7.13
N CYS A 68 13.41 -2.66 6.38
CA CYS A 68 14.25 -1.53 5.98
C CYS A 68 14.55 -0.62 7.17
N GLU A 69 13.53 -0.30 7.97
CA GLU A 69 13.65 0.50 9.19
C GLU A 69 14.65 -0.13 10.17
N ASN A 70 14.57 -1.44 10.40
CA ASN A 70 15.53 -2.16 11.23
C ASN A 70 16.97 -2.08 10.69
N ARG A 71 17.17 -2.15 9.37
CA ARG A 71 18.51 -2.00 8.77
C ARG A 71 19.06 -0.58 8.97
N ILE A 72 18.22 0.44 8.83
CA ILE A 72 18.61 1.84 9.04
C ILE A 72 19.01 2.07 10.50
N ILE A 73 18.22 1.58 11.46
CA ILE A 73 18.52 1.70 12.89
C ILE A 73 19.84 1.00 13.23
N GLN A 74 20.07 -0.21 12.72
CA GLN A 74 21.34 -0.93 12.91
C GLN A 74 22.53 -0.16 12.35
N GLU A 75 22.36 0.50 11.21
CA GLU A 75 23.42 1.28 10.59
C GLU A 75 23.72 2.57 11.38
N ILE A 76 22.69 3.24 11.91
CA ILE A 76 22.85 4.38 12.81
C ILE A 76 23.64 3.98 14.06
N GLU A 77 23.29 2.85 14.69
CA GLU A 77 24.04 2.36 15.85
C GLU A 77 25.50 2.01 15.50
N ARG A 78 25.72 1.39 14.34
CA ARG A 78 27.07 1.04 13.86
C ARG A 78 27.92 2.29 13.67
N LEU A 79 27.34 3.34 13.09
CA LEU A 79 28.01 4.62 12.89
C LEU A 79 28.30 5.32 14.22
N ASN A 80 27.34 5.33 15.16
CA ASN A 80 27.54 5.90 16.49
C ASN A 80 28.69 5.21 17.24
N ARG A 81 28.73 3.86 17.23
CA ARG A 81 29.84 3.11 17.83
C ARG A 81 31.20 3.50 17.22
N ARG A 82 31.24 3.73 15.90
CA ARG A 82 32.47 4.14 15.22
C ARG A 82 32.88 5.57 15.58
N ILE A 83 31.91 6.49 15.74
CA ILE A 83 32.17 7.86 16.20
C ILE A 83 32.75 7.84 17.62
N ASP A 84 32.19 7.03 18.51
CA ASP A 84 32.69 6.90 19.88
C ASP A 84 34.15 6.38 19.89
N ASP A 85 34.43 5.34 19.11
CA ASP A 85 35.77 4.74 19.04
C ASP A 85 36.80 5.72 18.47
N LEU A 86 36.43 6.48 17.42
CA LEU A 86 37.27 7.53 16.85
C LEU A 86 37.50 8.68 17.82
N THR A 87 36.45 9.11 18.54
CA THR A 87 36.54 10.17 19.55
C THR A 87 37.48 9.77 20.69
N MET A 88 37.41 8.51 21.15
CA MET A 88 38.31 7.98 22.17
C MET A 88 39.75 7.92 21.66
N ARG A 89 39.98 7.43 20.43
CA ARG A 89 41.31 7.41 19.81
C ARG A 89 41.91 8.80 19.70
N GLN A 90 41.14 9.79 19.26
CA GLN A 90 41.57 11.17 19.17
C GLN A 90 42.01 11.70 20.54
N ARG A 91 41.19 11.53 21.58
CA ARG A 91 41.53 11.94 22.96
C ARG A 91 42.81 11.27 23.47
N THR A 92 43.03 9.99 23.16
CA THR A 92 44.26 9.29 23.56
C THR A 92 45.49 9.78 22.81
N SER A 93 45.36 10.18 21.54
CA SER A 93 46.45 10.74 20.76
C SER A 93 46.84 12.13 21.24
N GLU A 94 45.87 12.99 21.55
CA GLU A 94 46.09 14.33 22.09
C GLU A 94 46.82 14.29 23.44
N ARG A 95 46.47 13.34 24.33
CA ARG A 95 47.17 13.15 25.60
C ARG A 95 48.64 12.74 25.44
N ARG A 96 48.95 11.90 24.45
CA ARG A 96 50.33 11.46 24.18
C ARG A 96 51.21 12.59 23.64
N ASN A 97 50.63 13.49 22.84
CA ASN A 97 51.35 14.60 22.24
C ASN A 97 51.67 15.73 23.24
N ASN A 98 50.89 15.85 24.33
CA ASN A 98 51.10 16.86 25.38
C ASN A 98 52.01 16.38 26.53
N SER A 99 52.61 15.19 26.43
CA SER A 99 53.45 14.58 27.48
C SER A 99 54.95 14.49 27.11
N LEU A 100 55.37 15.17 26.04
CA LEU A 100 56.77 15.35 25.60
C LEU A 100 57.15 16.83 25.72
#